data_AF-A0A318AAI4-F1
#
_entry.id   AF-A0A318AAI4-F1
#
_cell.length_a   1.000
_cell.length_b   1.000
_cell.length_c   1.000
_cell.angle_alpha   90.00
_cell.angle_beta   90.00
_cell.angle_gamma   90.00
#
_symmetry.space_group_name_H-M   'P 1'
#
loop_
_entity.id
_entity.type
_entity.pdbx_description
1 polymer ?
#
loop_
_entity_poly.entity_id
_entity_poly.type
_entity_poly.pdbx_seq_one_letter_code
_entity_poly.pdbx_strand_id
1 'polypeptide(L)'
;MTDSPQTPSPETTAPAWGTASVRHAHAGAPKPQDAVRVATVNVNGIRAAYRREMKSWFDGRGVDILALQEVRANGEILRELLGEITGDEWDVTHIHDAEAEAKGRAGVAVASRWEFDQTRTGIGDSYFDNAGRWVEVDLTLPSGQPVTVVSAYVHSGEVDTPKQDDKYRFLDQMLVRMPELATEHRLAVVTGDLNVGHTELDIKNWKGNVKNSGFLPEERAYFDRFFDPDQLNWVDVGRSLAGDIPGPYTWWSYRGKAFDNDAGWRIDYQIATPDLADKAITAVVDRAPSYDTRFSDHSPLVVDYQF
;
A
#
# COMPACT_ATOMS: atom_id res chain seq x y z
N MET A 1 2.33 -59.07 28.98
CA MET A 1 2.86 -57.87 28.30
C MET A 1 2.08 -56.70 28.87
N THR A 2 2.78 -55.82 29.56
CA THR A 2 2.23 -54.79 30.46
C THR A 2 1.87 -53.53 29.69
N ASP A 3 0.62 -53.09 29.79
CA ASP A 3 0.14 -51.77 29.37
C ASP A 3 0.88 -50.68 30.15
N SER A 4 1.44 -49.70 29.44
CA SER A 4 1.98 -48.47 30.01
C SER A 4 0.98 -47.33 29.77
N PRO A 5 0.64 -46.52 30.79
CA PRO A 5 -0.29 -45.40 30.61
C PRO A 5 0.40 -44.26 29.85
N GLN A 6 -0.29 -43.74 28.83
CA GLN A 6 0.12 -42.51 28.13
C GLN A 6 -0.09 -41.29 29.06
N THR A 7 1.00 -40.58 29.37
CA THR A 7 0.95 -39.21 29.92
C THR A 7 0.43 -38.24 28.86
N PRO A 8 -0.52 -37.36 29.18
CA PRO A 8 -0.97 -36.32 28.25
C PRO A 8 0.14 -35.29 28.02
N SER A 9 0.32 -34.91 26.76
CA SER A 9 1.20 -33.80 26.36
C SER A 9 0.73 -32.48 26.99
N PRO A 10 1.64 -31.59 27.41
CA PRO A 10 1.24 -30.31 27.99
C PRO A 10 0.58 -29.45 26.91
N GLU A 11 -0.62 -28.95 27.21
CA GLU A 11 -1.26 -27.88 26.45
C GLU A 11 -0.34 -26.66 26.50
N THR A 12 0.25 -26.31 25.35
CA THR A 12 0.85 -24.99 25.14
C THR A 12 -0.27 -23.96 25.11
N THR A 13 -0.49 -23.30 26.24
CA THR A 13 -1.29 -22.07 26.31
C THR A 13 -0.59 -20.98 25.51
N ALA A 14 -1.28 -20.42 24.52
CA ALA A 14 -0.84 -19.22 23.83
C ALA A 14 -0.68 -18.08 24.86
N PRO A 15 0.35 -17.23 24.75
CA PRO A 15 0.52 -16.13 25.69
C PRO A 15 -0.68 -15.18 25.60
N ALA A 16 -1.22 -14.81 26.76
CA ALA A 16 -2.20 -13.75 26.86
C ALA A 16 -1.52 -12.43 26.46
N TRP A 17 -1.89 -11.89 25.31
CA TRP A 17 -1.45 -10.56 24.87
C TRP A 17 -2.02 -9.53 25.84
N GLY A 18 -1.15 -8.92 26.64
CA GLY A 18 -1.53 -7.82 27.52
C GLY A 18 -2.06 -6.64 26.70
N THR A 19 -3.08 -5.97 27.22
CA THR A 19 -3.85 -4.88 26.62
C THR A 19 -3.11 -3.54 26.49
N ALA A 20 -1.78 -3.56 26.35
CA ALA A 20 -1.03 -2.35 26.07
C ALA A 20 -1.15 -2.04 24.56
N SER A 21 -1.95 -1.04 24.21
CA SER A 21 -2.06 -0.52 22.83
C SER A 21 -0.67 -0.26 22.26
N VAL A 22 -0.33 -0.88 21.14
CA VAL A 22 0.92 -0.63 20.41
C VAL A 22 0.94 0.84 20.00
N ARG A 23 1.90 1.62 20.50
CA ARG A 23 2.12 2.99 20.02
C ARG A 23 3.06 2.95 18.83
N HIS A 24 2.53 3.18 17.64
CA HIS A 24 3.34 3.36 16.43
C HIS A 24 4.16 4.64 16.51
N ALA A 25 5.34 4.68 15.87
CA ALA A 25 6.31 5.76 16.01
C ALA A 25 5.76 7.16 15.65
N HIS A 26 4.73 7.21 14.80
CA HIS A 26 4.07 8.43 14.34
C HIS A 26 2.62 8.55 14.82
N ALA A 27 2.19 7.71 15.74
CA ALA A 27 0.86 7.85 16.37
C ALA A 27 0.77 9.22 17.07
N GLY A 28 -0.22 10.03 16.70
CA GLY A 28 -0.38 11.39 17.22
C GLY A 28 0.60 12.43 16.65
N ALA A 29 1.40 12.09 15.63
CA ALA A 29 2.23 13.08 14.94
C ALA A 29 1.33 14.14 14.29
N PRO A 30 1.57 15.44 14.56
CA PRO A 30 0.68 16.50 14.10
C PRO A 30 0.57 16.46 12.58
N LYS A 31 -0.66 16.56 12.10
CA LYS A 31 -0.94 16.83 10.70
C LYS A 31 -0.85 18.34 10.48
N PRO A 32 -0.08 18.82 9.50
CA PRO A 32 -0.05 20.24 9.17
C PRO A 32 -1.45 20.78 8.90
N GLN A 33 -1.70 22.03 9.31
CA GLN A 33 -3.01 22.65 9.17
C GLN A 33 -3.40 22.72 7.68
N ASP A 34 -4.66 22.40 7.38
CA ASP A 34 -5.23 22.41 6.03
C ASP A 34 -4.55 21.44 5.03
N ALA A 35 -3.65 20.58 5.49
CA ALA A 35 -3.12 19.50 4.66
C ALA A 35 -4.15 18.38 4.48
N VAL A 36 -3.97 17.58 3.43
CA VAL A 36 -4.64 16.30 3.22
C VAL A 36 -3.61 15.19 3.40
N ARG A 37 -3.92 14.23 4.26
CA ARG A 37 -3.05 13.09 4.59
C ARG A 37 -3.55 11.85 3.86
N VAL A 38 -2.76 11.39 2.90
CA VAL A 38 -3.01 10.18 2.13
C VAL A 38 -2.11 9.07 2.66
N ALA A 39 -2.70 7.94 3.04
CA ALA A 39 -1.96 6.74 3.43
C ALA A 39 -2.20 5.63 2.41
N THR A 40 -1.15 4.88 2.08
CA THR A 40 -1.27 3.65 1.28
C THR A 40 -0.58 2.50 1.99
N VAL A 41 -1.22 1.32 2.00
CA VAL A 41 -0.67 0.12 2.65
C VAL A 41 -1.23 -1.17 2.05
N ASN A 42 -0.34 -2.08 1.69
CA ASN A 42 -0.69 -3.48 1.47
C ASN A 42 -0.95 -4.15 2.83
N VAL A 43 -2.17 -4.61 3.05
CA VAL A 43 -2.61 -5.18 4.34
C VAL A 43 -2.43 -6.69 4.44
N ASN A 44 -2.05 -7.37 3.34
CA ASN A 44 -1.85 -8.82 3.28
C ASN A 44 -3.03 -9.61 3.90
N GLY A 45 -4.24 -9.12 3.66
CA GLY A 45 -5.50 -9.58 4.23
C GLY A 45 -6.03 -8.68 5.35
N ILE A 46 -7.12 -7.95 5.07
CA ILE A 46 -7.72 -6.98 6.02
C ILE A 46 -8.13 -7.64 7.36
N ARG A 47 -8.61 -8.89 7.33
CA ARG A 47 -8.95 -9.63 8.55
C ARG A 47 -7.72 -9.86 9.45
N ALA A 48 -6.56 -10.11 8.85
CA ALA A 48 -5.32 -10.34 9.59
C ALA A 48 -4.78 -9.02 10.14
N ALA A 49 -4.80 -7.95 9.33
CA ALA A 49 -4.39 -6.62 9.75
C ALA A 49 -5.25 -6.10 10.92
N TYR A 50 -6.58 -6.24 10.83
CA TYR A 50 -7.51 -5.89 11.90
C TYR A 50 -7.17 -6.61 13.22
N ARG A 51 -7.04 -7.95 13.19
CA ARG A 51 -6.69 -8.75 14.39
C ARG A 51 -5.31 -8.44 14.96
N ARG A 52 -4.44 -7.82 14.17
CA ARG A 52 -3.09 -7.39 14.57
C ARG A 52 -3.07 -5.89 14.92
N GLU A 53 -4.22 -5.34 15.31
CA GLU A 53 -4.34 -3.99 15.84
C GLU A 53 -3.99 -2.88 14.84
N MET A 54 -4.30 -3.05 13.54
CA MET A 54 -4.17 -1.96 12.54
C MET A 54 -4.90 -0.67 12.99
N LYS A 55 -6.00 -0.81 13.73
CA LYS A 55 -6.70 0.32 14.35
C LYS A 55 -5.77 1.17 15.23
N SER A 56 -4.90 0.54 16.02
CA SER A 56 -3.95 1.28 16.88
C SER A 56 -2.93 2.11 16.09
N TRP A 57 -2.67 1.78 14.83
CA TRP A 57 -1.90 2.63 13.92
C TRP A 57 -2.74 3.78 13.36
N PHE A 58 -3.97 3.50 12.95
CA PHE A 58 -4.87 4.48 12.36
C PHE A 58 -5.23 5.59 13.37
N ASP A 59 -5.50 5.18 14.61
CA ASP A 59 -5.88 6.07 15.71
C ASP A 59 -4.82 7.17 15.97
N GLY A 60 -5.26 8.42 15.93
CA GLY A 60 -4.49 9.63 16.09
C GLY A 60 -3.57 9.94 14.92
N ARG A 61 -3.57 9.13 13.85
CA ARG A 61 -2.73 9.39 12.68
C ARG A 61 -3.33 10.42 11.75
N GLY A 62 -4.63 10.69 11.84
CA GLY A 62 -5.30 11.76 11.08
C GLY A 62 -5.28 11.53 9.58
N VAL A 63 -5.41 10.27 9.16
CA VAL A 63 -5.51 9.89 7.74
C VAL A 63 -6.87 10.36 7.20
N ASP A 64 -6.87 11.04 6.05
CA ASP A 64 -8.13 11.44 5.39
C ASP A 64 -8.51 10.49 4.26
N ILE A 65 -7.52 9.96 3.55
CA ILE A 65 -7.68 9.03 2.44
C ILE A 65 -6.76 7.84 2.65
N LEU A 66 -7.33 6.63 2.61
CA LEU A 66 -6.63 5.37 2.83
C LEU A 66 -6.77 4.47 1.61
N ALA A 67 -5.65 4.19 0.94
CA ALA A 67 -5.57 3.22 -0.14
C ALA A 67 -5.03 1.88 0.37
N LEU A 68 -5.75 0.80 0.08
CA LEU A 68 -5.42 -0.54 0.55
C LEU A 68 -5.16 -1.49 -0.62
N GLN A 69 -4.16 -2.36 -0.43
CA GLN A 69 -3.85 -3.46 -1.35
C GLN A 69 -3.85 -4.79 -0.61
N GLU A 70 -4.04 -5.87 -1.37
CA GLU A 70 -4.21 -7.22 -0.84
C GLU A 70 -5.26 -7.31 0.27
N VAL A 71 -6.42 -6.71 0.06
CA VAL A 71 -7.56 -6.76 0.98
C VAL A 71 -7.96 -8.21 1.30
N ARG A 72 -7.98 -9.09 0.28
CA ARG A 72 -8.30 -10.53 0.37
C ARG A 72 -9.60 -10.84 1.12
N ALA A 73 -10.58 -9.98 0.96
CA ALA A 73 -11.92 -10.13 1.54
C ALA A 73 -12.96 -9.56 0.59
N ASN A 74 -14.21 -9.97 0.77
CA ASN A 74 -15.32 -9.40 0.03
C ASN A 74 -15.70 -8.01 0.56
N GLY A 75 -16.52 -7.30 -0.21
CA GLY A 75 -16.92 -5.93 0.12
C GLY A 75 -17.68 -5.78 1.45
N GLU A 76 -18.44 -6.78 1.89
CA GLU A 76 -19.17 -6.76 3.17
C GLU A 76 -18.19 -6.75 4.36
N ILE A 77 -17.25 -7.69 4.35
CA ILE A 77 -16.20 -7.82 5.37
C ILE A 77 -15.31 -6.58 5.38
N LEU A 78 -14.97 -6.06 4.19
CA LEU A 78 -14.15 -4.87 4.07
C LEU A 78 -14.84 -3.68 4.74
N ARG A 79 -16.13 -3.45 4.47
CA ARG A 79 -16.91 -2.34 5.03
C ARG A 79 -17.05 -2.46 6.55
N GLU A 80 -17.33 -3.66 7.06
CA GLU A 80 -17.39 -3.94 8.50
C GLU A 80 -16.07 -3.58 9.17
N LEU A 81 -14.96 -4.19 8.73
CA LEU A 81 -13.67 -4.02 9.40
C LEU A 81 -13.07 -2.63 9.21
N LEU A 82 -13.26 -2.00 8.04
CA LEU A 82 -12.81 -0.61 7.86
C LEU A 82 -13.60 0.35 8.74
N GLY A 83 -14.91 0.16 8.91
CA GLY A 83 -15.70 0.96 9.84
C GLY A 83 -15.21 0.85 11.28
N GLU A 84 -14.76 -0.34 11.69
CA GLU A 84 -14.16 -0.53 13.03
C GLU A 84 -12.75 0.06 13.14
N ILE A 85 -11.93 -0.01 12.08
CA ILE A 85 -10.57 0.56 12.05
C ILE A 85 -10.61 2.09 12.06
N THR A 86 -11.48 2.70 11.26
CA THR A 86 -11.60 4.15 11.19
C THR A 86 -12.33 4.71 12.42
N GLY A 87 -13.30 3.96 12.94
CA GLY A 87 -14.02 4.27 14.17
C GLY A 87 -14.56 5.69 14.20
N ASP A 88 -14.41 6.36 15.34
CA ASP A 88 -14.93 7.72 15.55
C ASP A 88 -14.10 8.82 14.87
N GLU A 89 -12.98 8.51 14.21
CA GLU A 89 -12.21 9.54 13.48
C GLU A 89 -12.92 9.99 12.21
N TRP A 90 -13.71 9.10 11.61
CA TRP A 90 -14.46 9.36 10.40
C TRP A 90 -15.96 9.22 10.69
N ASP A 91 -16.69 10.33 10.63
CA ASP A 91 -18.15 10.34 10.78
C ASP A 91 -18.82 9.38 9.79
N VAL A 92 -18.29 9.33 8.56
CA VAL A 92 -18.70 8.42 7.49
C VAL A 92 -17.46 7.87 6.79
N THR A 93 -17.47 6.56 6.53
CA THR A 93 -16.40 5.86 5.80
C THR A 93 -16.90 5.52 4.40
N HIS A 94 -16.48 6.30 3.39
CA HIS A 94 -16.80 6.04 1.99
C HIS A 94 -15.78 5.06 1.41
N ILE A 95 -16.22 3.97 0.79
CA ILE A 95 -15.35 2.88 0.30
C ILE A 95 -15.70 2.52 -1.14
N HIS A 96 -14.69 2.50 -1.99
CA HIS A 96 -14.73 1.92 -3.33
C HIS A 96 -13.67 0.83 -3.42
N ASP A 97 -14.09 -0.37 -3.84
CA ASP A 97 -13.26 -1.56 -3.79
C ASP A 97 -13.42 -2.43 -5.04
N ALA A 98 -12.37 -3.20 -5.33
CA ALA A 98 -12.38 -4.25 -6.34
C ALA A 98 -11.89 -5.56 -5.72
N GLU A 99 -12.82 -6.48 -5.51
CA GLU A 99 -12.52 -7.86 -5.09
C GLU A 99 -11.94 -8.65 -6.26
N ALA A 100 -10.99 -9.54 -5.98
CA ALA A 100 -10.51 -10.51 -6.96
C ALA A 100 -11.42 -11.75 -6.96
N GLU A 101 -11.77 -12.26 -8.15
CA GLU A 101 -12.56 -13.50 -8.29
C GLU A 101 -11.84 -14.71 -7.65
N ALA A 102 -10.51 -14.71 -7.69
CA ALA A 102 -9.68 -15.66 -6.97
C ALA A 102 -9.74 -15.41 -5.45
N LYS A 103 -10.67 -16.09 -4.77
CA LYS A 103 -10.93 -15.94 -3.33
C LYS A 103 -9.66 -15.97 -2.49
N GLY A 104 -9.54 -15.00 -1.59
CA GLY A 104 -8.40 -14.87 -0.66
C GLY A 104 -7.10 -14.40 -1.31
N ARG A 105 -7.14 -13.87 -2.54
CA ARG A 105 -6.01 -13.25 -3.24
C ARG A 105 -6.32 -11.79 -3.56
N ALA A 106 -5.28 -10.97 -3.71
CA ALA A 106 -5.37 -9.59 -4.18
C ALA A 106 -6.50 -8.79 -3.50
N GLY A 107 -7.19 -7.94 -4.26
CA GLY A 107 -8.20 -7.02 -3.76
C GLY A 107 -7.58 -5.66 -3.42
N VAL A 108 -8.18 -4.59 -3.92
CA VAL A 108 -7.77 -3.21 -3.64
C VAL A 108 -8.98 -2.38 -3.21
N ALA A 109 -8.72 -1.33 -2.44
CA ALA A 109 -9.74 -0.38 -2.06
C ALA A 109 -9.15 1.03 -1.91
N VAL A 110 -10.00 2.04 -2.07
CA VAL A 110 -9.79 3.38 -1.53
C VAL A 110 -10.92 3.68 -0.56
N ALA A 111 -10.57 4.16 0.63
CA ALA A 111 -11.48 4.63 1.63
C ALA A 111 -11.20 6.11 1.95
N SER A 112 -12.25 6.89 2.22
CA SER A 112 -12.15 8.32 2.47
C SER A 112 -13.19 8.78 3.48
N ARG A 113 -12.85 9.83 4.22
CA ARG A 113 -13.80 10.58 5.05
C ARG A 113 -14.75 11.49 4.25
N TRP A 114 -14.49 11.66 2.96
CA TRP A 114 -15.30 12.46 2.03
C TRP A 114 -15.92 11.57 0.96
N GLU A 115 -17.09 11.96 0.48
CA GLU A 115 -17.82 11.27 -0.57
C GLU A 115 -17.07 11.32 -1.90
N PHE A 116 -17.16 10.23 -2.68
CA PHE A 116 -16.57 10.16 -4.01
C PHE A 116 -17.48 10.82 -5.04
N ASP A 117 -16.91 11.66 -5.89
CA ASP A 117 -17.62 12.25 -7.03
C ASP A 117 -17.81 11.21 -8.14
N GLN A 118 -16.76 10.41 -8.38
CA GLN A 118 -16.76 9.33 -9.37
C GLN A 118 -15.85 8.20 -8.91
N THR A 119 -16.13 6.99 -9.39
CA THR A 119 -15.39 5.77 -9.07
C THR A 119 -15.19 4.92 -10.33
N ARG A 120 -14.01 4.34 -10.50
CA ARG A 120 -13.68 3.45 -11.63
C ARG A 120 -12.94 2.21 -11.13
N THR A 121 -13.05 1.12 -11.87
CA THR A 121 -12.41 -0.17 -11.55
C THR A 121 -11.78 -0.75 -12.80
N GLY A 122 -10.62 -1.39 -12.65
CA GLY A 122 -9.85 -1.96 -13.75
C GLY A 122 -8.91 -0.95 -14.40
N ILE A 123 -7.88 -1.46 -15.08
CA ILE A 123 -6.79 -0.66 -15.66
C ILE A 123 -6.94 -0.47 -17.18
N GLY A 124 -8.11 -0.78 -17.74
CA GLY A 124 -8.39 -0.64 -19.18
C GLY A 124 -8.13 -1.89 -20.03
N ASP A 125 -7.68 -3.00 -19.42
CA ASP A 125 -7.55 -4.30 -20.08
C ASP A 125 -8.48 -5.32 -19.44
N SER A 126 -9.42 -5.84 -20.24
CA SER A 126 -10.46 -6.76 -19.76
C SER A 126 -9.93 -8.10 -19.25
N TYR A 127 -8.68 -8.44 -19.57
CA TYR A 127 -7.99 -9.58 -18.94
C TYR A 127 -7.87 -9.44 -17.42
N PHE A 128 -7.84 -8.22 -16.90
CA PHE A 128 -7.68 -7.93 -15.47
C PHE A 128 -8.97 -7.48 -14.76
N ASP A 129 -10.12 -7.47 -15.43
CA ASP A 129 -11.39 -6.95 -14.86
C ASP A 129 -11.75 -7.60 -13.51
N ASN A 130 -11.48 -8.91 -13.38
CA ASN A 130 -11.78 -9.68 -12.18
C ASN A 130 -10.55 -9.90 -11.28
N ALA A 131 -9.42 -9.23 -11.55
CA ALA A 131 -8.18 -9.45 -10.82
C ALA A 131 -8.11 -8.68 -9.50
N GLY A 132 -8.94 -7.64 -9.32
CA GLY A 132 -8.99 -6.84 -8.09
C GLY A 132 -7.68 -6.10 -7.79
N ARG A 133 -7.15 -5.37 -8.78
CA ARG A 133 -5.79 -4.77 -8.74
C ARG A 133 -5.72 -3.28 -9.01
N TRP A 134 -6.84 -2.65 -9.39
CA TRP A 134 -6.89 -1.22 -9.70
C TRP A 134 -8.27 -0.65 -9.42
N VAL A 135 -8.32 0.40 -8.60
CA VAL A 135 -9.49 1.25 -8.41
C VAL A 135 -9.08 2.70 -8.40
N GLU A 136 -9.94 3.57 -8.92
CA GLU A 136 -9.75 5.02 -8.95
C GLU A 136 -10.96 5.69 -8.29
N VAL A 137 -10.70 6.76 -7.55
CA VAL A 137 -11.76 7.63 -7.01
C VAL A 137 -11.42 9.08 -7.29
N ASP A 138 -12.43 9.85 -7.67
CA ASP A 138 -12.37 11.32 -7.72
C ASP A 138 -13.03 11.88 -6.46
N LEU A 139 -12.38 12.88 -5.88
CA LEU A 139 -12.79 13.54 -4.65
C LEU A 139 -12.71 15.05 -4.83
N THR A 140 -13.74 15.77 -4.41
CA THR A 140 -13.65 17.21 -4.17
C THR A 140 -13.24 17.43 -2.72
N LEU A 141 -12.03 17.93 -2.53
CA LEU A 141 -11.49 18.24 -1.19
C LEU A 141 -12.25 19.39 -0.53
N PRO A 142 -12.14 19.58 0.80
CA PRO A 142 -12.76 20.73 1.48
C PRO A 142 -12.32 22.10 0.94
N SER A 143 -11.12 22.17 0.33
CA SER A 143 -10.61 23.36 -0.36
C SER A 143 -11.33 23.65 -1.69
N GLY A 144 -12.19 22.73 -2.15
CA GLY A 144 -12.85 22.77 -3.47
C GLY A 144 -11.99 22.25 -4.62
N GLN A 145 -10.77 21.78 -4.36
CA GLN A 145 -9.91 21.22 -5.41
C GLN A 145 -10.26 19.76 -5.69
N PRO A 146 -10.47 19.37 -6.97
CA PRO A 146 -10.63 17.98 -7.33
C PRO A 146 -9.28 17.25 -7.25
N VAL A 147 -9.29 16.05 -6.68
CA VAL A 147 -8.14 15.13 -6.64
C VAL A 147 -8.58 13.74 -7.04
N THR A 148 -7.71 13.03 -7.77
CA THR A 148 -7.90 11.63 -8.13
C THR A 148 -6.91 10.76 -7.38
N VAL A 149 -7.41 9.71 -6.72
CA VAL A 149 -6.59 8.76 -5.96
C VAL A 149 -6.81 7.37 -6.51
N VAL A 150 -5.71 6.68 -6.82
CA VAL A 150 -5.72 5.29 -7.28
C VAL A 150 -5.12 4.39 -6.21
N SER A 151 -5.75 3.24 -5.97
CA SER A 151 -5.11 2.10 -5.29
C SER A 151 -4.78 1.02 -6.30
N ALA A 152 -3.48 0.77 -6.48
CA ALA A 152 -2.93 -0.17 -7.43
C ALA A 152 -2.16 -1.29 -6.73
N TYR A 153 -2.37 -2.53 -7.17
CA TYR A 153 -1.63 -3.71 -6.72
C TYR A 153 -1.05 -4.47 -7.91
N VAL A 154 0.19 -4.13 -8.27
CA VAL A 154 0.90 -4.79 -9.39
C VAL A 154 1.20 -6.22 -8.99
N HIS A 155 1.20 -7.13 -9.97
CA HIS A 155 1.54 -8.53 -9.74
C HIS A 155 2.94 -8.65 -9.14
N SER A 156 3.11 -9.53 -8.13
CA SER A 156 4.44 -9.79 -7.57
C SER A 156 5.42 -10.33 -8.61
N GLY A 157 4.91 -11.15 -9.53
CA GLY A 157 5.68 -11.77 -10.61
C GLY A 157 6.49 -12.98 -10.14
N GLU A 158 6.98 -13.76 -11.09
CA GLU A 158 7.84 -14.92 -10.88
C GLU A 158 8.55 -15.23 -12.21
N VAL A 159 9.88 -15.08 -12.23
CA VAL A 159 10.70 -15.15 -13.45
C VAL A 159 10.40 -16.41 -14.26
N ASP A 160 10.30 -16.26 -15.59
CA ASP A 160 10.00 -17.32 -16.55
C ASP A 160 8.66 -18.04 -16.32
N THR A 161 7.67 -17.35 -15.75
CA THR A 161 6.31 -17.88 -15.58
C THR A 161 5.24 -16.92 -16.12
N PRO A 162 4.01 -17.42 -16.38
CA PRO A 162 2.89 -16.57 -16.77
C PRO A 162 2.59 -15.43 -15.79
N LYS A 163 2.96 -15.55 -14.50
CA LYS A 163 2.77 -14.45 -13.54
C LYS A 163 3.66 -13.25 -13.84
N GLN A 164 4.84 -13.47 -14.41
CA GLN A 164 5.71 -12.39 -14.86
C GLN A 164 5.17 -11.75 -16.14
N ASP A 165 4.61 -12.55 -17.05
CA ASP A 165 3.93 -12.04 -18.25
C ASP A 165 2.75 -11.13 -17.86
N ASP A 166 1.94 -11.56 -16.88
CA ASP A 166 0.85 -10.73 -16.33
C ASP A 166 1.37 -9.43 -15.71
N LYS A 167 2.51 -9.48 -15.00
CA LYS A 167 3.13 -8.29 -14.42
C LYS A 167 3.53 -7.30 -15.50
N TYR A 168 4.21 -7.75 -16.55
CA TYR A 168 4.61 -6.87 -17.66
C TYR A 168 3.40 -6.33 -18.40
N ARG A 169 2.39 -7.16 -18.68
CA ARG A 169 1.14 -6.70 -19.31
C ARG A 169 0.43 -5.64 -18.46
N PHE A 170 0.43 -5.78 -17.14
CA PHE A 170 -0.15 -4.79 -16.23
C PHE A 170 0.65 -3.48 -16.22
N LEU A 171 1.99 -3.56 -16.20
CA LEU A 171 2.87 -2.40 -16.29
C LEU A 171 2.74 -1.69 -17.67
N ASP A 172 2.52 -2.43 -18.75
CA ASP A 172 2.20 -1.87 -20.07
C ASP A 172 0.89 -1.08 -20.03
N GLN A 173 -0.14 -1.56 -19.33
CA GLN A 173 -1.38 -0.80 -19.16
C GLN A 173 -1.19 0.44 -18.28
N MET A 174 -0.30 0.40 -17.28
CA MET A 174 0.05 1.62 -16.53
C MET A 174 0.67 2.69 -17.41
N LEU A 175 1.49 2.32 -18.40
CA LEU A 175 2.04 3.26 -19.39
C LEU A 175 0.99 3.89 -20.30
N VAL A 176 -0.22 3.33 -20.38
CA VAL A 176 -1.36 3.90 -21.10
C VAL A 176 -2.21 4.74 -20.14
N ARG A 177 -2.61 4.17 -19.00
CA ARG A 177 -3.56 4.79 -18.09
C ARG A 177 -3.00 5.99 -17.33
N MET A 178 -1.72 5.99 -16.96
CA MET A 178 -1.12 7.13 -16.25
C MET A 178 -1.11 8.43 -17.09
N PRO A 179 -0.73 8.42 -18.38
CA PRO A 179 -0.92 9.59 -19.25
C PRO A 179 -2.38 10.08 -19.35
N GLU A 180 -3.34 9.16 -19.45
CA GLU A 180 -4.77 9.50 -19.50
C GLU A 180 -5.20 10.20 -18.21
N LEU A 181 -4.83 9.64 -17.04
CA LEU A 181 -5.09 10.24 -15.74
C LEU A 181 -4.51 11.66 -15.64
N ALA A 182 -3.27 11.87 -16.09
CA ALA A 182 -2.65 13.20 -16.05
C ALA A 182 -3.32 14.20 -17.01
N THR A 183 -3.92 13.72 -18.09
CA THR A 183 -4.69 14.55 -19.05
C THR A 183 -6.08 14.89 -18.51
N GLU A 184 -6.73 13.92 -17.86
CA GLU A 184 -8.08 14.03 -17.28
C GLU A 184 -8.06 14.84 -15.98
N HIS A 185 -7.01 14.67 -15.17
CA HIS A 185 -6.95 15.14 -13.79
C HIS A 185 -5.60 15.81 -13.51
N ARG A 186 -5.65 17.10 -13.19
CA ARG A 186 -4.48 17.89 -12.85
C ARG A 186 -3.77 17.40 -11.57
N LEU A 187 -4.55 16.98 -10.57
CA LEU A 187 -4.06 16.50 -9.27
C LEU A 187 -4.43 15.02 -9.15
N ALA A 188 -3.50 14.14 -9.51
CA ALA A 188 -3.72 12.69 -9.43
C ALA A 188 -2.54 12.00 -8.75
N VAL A 189 -2.84 10.96 -7.97
CA VAL A 189 -1.84 10.11 -7.33
C VAL A 189 -2.16 8.63 -7.53
N VAL A 190 -1.18 7.89 -8.03
CA VAL A 190 -1.18 6.43 -8.06
C VAL A 190 -0.48 5.92 -6.81
N THR A 191 -1.23 5.21 -5.97
CA THR A 191 -0.71 4.66 -4.72
C THR A 191 -0.70 3.14 -4.73
N GLY A 192 0.18 2.56 -3.91
CA GLY A 192 0.09 1.16 -3.50
C GLY A 192 1.34 0.34 -3.74
N ASP A 193 1.22 -0.96 -3.50
CA ASP A 193 2.26 -1.96 -3.73
C ASP A 193 2.42 -2.26 -5.22
N LEU A 194 3.46 -1.65 -5.80
CA LEU A 194 3.81 -1.81 -7.21
C LEU A 194 4.78 -2.97 -7.44
N ASN A 195 5.16 -3.71 -6.39
CA ASN A 195 5.98 -4.92 -6.45
C ASN A 195 7.31 -4.76 -7.22
N VAL A 196 7.88 -3.55 -7.26
CA VAL A 196 9.16 -3.25 -7.93
C VAL A 196 9.94 -2.23 -7.10
N GLY A 197 11.21 -2.54 -6.78
CA GLY A 197 12.14 -1.54 -6.29
C GLY A 197 12.79 -0.83 -7.48
N HIS A 198 12.66 0.50 -7.58
CA HIS A 198 13.12 1.24 -8.76
C HIS A 198 14.66 1.27 -8.89
N THR A 199 15.35 1.62 -7.81
CA THR A 199 16.81 1.84 -7.80
C THR A 199 17.52 0.93 -6.79
N GLU A 200 18.85 0.91 -6.80
CA GLU A 200 19.65 0.20 -5.79
C GLU A 200 19.42 0.73 -4.36
N LEU A 201 18.94 1.96 -4.22
CA LEU A 201 18.56 2.52 -2.92
C LEU A 201 17.27 1.88 -2.38
N ASP A 202 16.45 1.28 -3.23
CA ASP A 202 15.12 0.76 -2.88
C ASP A 202 15.16 -0.66 -2.34
N ILE A 203 16.32 -1.32 -2.31
CA ILE A 203 16.48 -2.66 -1.74
C ILE A 203 17.82 -2.77 -1.03
N LYS A 204 17.81 -3.16 0.25
CA LYS A 204 19.06 -3.30 1.02
C LYS A 204 20.04 -4.30 0.40
N ASN A 205 19.52 -5.44 -0.06
CA ASN A 205 20.31 -6.53 -0.65
C ASN A 205 20.18 -6.57 -2.18
N TRP A 206 20.23 -5.42 -2.86
CA TRP A 206 19.98 -5.29 -4.29
C TRP A 206 20.83 -6.25 -5.16
N LYS A 207 22.12 -6.42 -4.85
CA LYS A 207 23.06 -7.27 -5.63
C LYS A 207 22.57 -8.71 -5.80
N GLY A 208 21.95 -9.26 -4.76
CA GLY A 208 21.41 -10.62 -4.78
C GLY A 208 20.05 -10.73 -5.48
N ASN A 209 19.40 -9.61 -5.80
CA ASN A 209 18.04 -9.55 -6.31
C ASN A 209 17.93 -9.07 -7.75
N VAL A 210 19.02 -8.67 -8.41
CA VAL A 210 19.02 -8.22 -9.83
C VAL A 210 18.50 -9.25 -10.84
N LYS A 211 18.27 -10.50 -10.43
CA LYS A 211 17.69 -11.58 -11.24
C LYS A 211 16.35 -12.09 -10.69
N ASN A 212 15.79 -11.43 -9.67
CA ASN A 212 14.54 -11.80 -9.03
C ASN A 212 13.45 -10.84 -9.46
N SER A 213 12.23 -11.35 -9.61
CA SER A 213 11.05 -10.51 -9.82
C SER A 213 10.90 -9.48 -8.71
N GLY A 214 10.55 -8.27 -9.10
CA GLY A 214 10.56 -7.05 -8.29
C GLY A 214 11.86 -6.26 -8.33
N PHE A 215 12.91 -6.75 -8.99
CA PHE A 215 14.14 -5.98 -9.22
C PHE A 215 14.85 -6.34 -10.53
N LEU A 216 14.12 -6.91 -11.49
CA LEU A 216 14.64 -7.15 -12.83
C LEU A 216 14.94 -5.80 -13.53
N PRO A 217 16.00 -5.71 -14.34
CA PRO A 217 16.27 -4.50 -15.13
C PRO A 217 15.06 -4.03 -15.96
N GLU A 218 14.31 -4.97 -16.53
CA GLU A 218 13.13 -4.72 -17.34
C GLU A 218 11.98 -4.11 -16.52
N GLU A 219 11.78 -4.57 -15.28
CA GLU A 219 10.75 -4.01 -14.39
C GLU A 219 11.10 -2.57 -13.98
N ARG A 220 12.37 -2.32 -13.67
CA ARG A 220 12.86 -0.98 -13.28
C ARG A 220 12.78 0.02 -14.43
N ALA A 221 12.96 -0.45 -15.66
CA ALA A 221 12.83 0.39 -16.85
C ALA A 221 11.42 1.01 -16.99
N TYR A 222 10.36 0.38 -16.46
CA TYR A 222 9.04 1.02 -16.42
C TYR A 222 9.03 2.25 -15.50
N PHE A 223 9.69 2.16 -14.35
CA PHE A 223 9.78 3.27 -13.40
C PHE A 223 10.66 4.40 -13.93
N ASP A 224 11.73 4.07 -14.65
CA ASP A 224 12.50 5.08 -15.41
C ASP A 224 11.58 5.86 -16.33
N ARG A 225 10.69 5.18 -17.07
CA ARG A 225 9.74 5.83 -17.98
C ARG A 225 8.64 6.61 -17.24
N PHE A 226 8.17 6.13 -16.10
CA PHE A 226 7.18 6.83 -15.27
C PHE A 226 7.71 8.20 -14.83
N PHE A 227 8.98 8.25 -14.45
CA PHE A 227 9.59 9.44 -13.84
C PHE A 227 10.41 10.31 -14.81
N ASP A 228 10.66 9.83 -16.02
CA ASP A 228 11.33 10.61 -17.07
C ASP A 228 10.45 11.81 -17.50
N PRO A 229 10.94 13.07 -17.35
CA PRO A 229 10.22 14.28 -17.74
C PRO A 229 9.86 14.34 -19.23
N ASP A 230 10.63 13.66 -20.09
CA ASP A 230 10.39 13.61 -21.54
C ASP A 230 9.42 12.47 -21.92
N GLN A 231 8.96 11.67 -20.95
CA GLN A 231 7.98 10.61 -21.14
C GLN A 231 6.70 10.87 -20.36
N LEU A 232 6.55 10.28 -19.17
CA LEU A 232 5.31 10.38 -18.40
C LEU A 232 5.34 11.54 -17.40
N ASN A 233 6.52 11.96 -16.95
CA ASN A 233 6.72 13.08 -16.02
C ASN A 233 5.88 12.96 -14.73
N TRP A 234 5.70 11.75 -14.21
CA TRP A 234 5.16 11.57 -12.86
C TRP A 234 6.28 11.68 -11.83
N VAL A 235 5.94 11.92 -10.57
CA VAL A 235 6.92 12.14 -9.51
C VAL A 235 6.78 11.08 -8.43
N ASP A 236 7.87 10.41 -8.11
CA ASP A 236 7.99 9.59 -6.88
C ASP A 236 8.07 10.52 -5.67
N VAL A 237 6.94 10.75 -4.99
CA VAL A 237 6.85 11.69 -3.87
C VAL A 237 7.72 11.23 -2.69
N GLY A 238 7.76 9.92 -2.44
CA GLY A 238 8.57 9.35 -1.37
C GLY A 238 10.06 9.62 -1.57
N ARG A 239 10.58 9.37 -2.77
CA ARG A 239 11.98 9.65 -3.11
C ARG A 239 12.27 11.14 -3.17
N SER A 240 11.38 11.95 -3.76
CA SER A 240 11.53 13.41 -3.86
C SER A 240 11.75 14.07 -2.49
N LEU A 241 10.99 13.65 -1.48
CA LEU A 241 11.10 14.19 -0.12
C LEU A 241 12.19 13.54 0.72
N ALA A 242 12.51 12.25 0.50
CA ALA A 242 13.55 11.55 1.26
C ALA A 242 14.98 11.85 0.77
N GLY A 243 15.14 12.21 -0.51
CA GLY A 243 16.44 12.36 -1.17
C GLY A 243 17.12 11.01 -1.46
N ASP A 244 18.39 11.05 -1.88
CA ASP A 244 19.15 9.87 -2.31
C ASP A 244 19.72 9.06 -1.13
N ILE A 245 18.82 8.49 -0.33
CA ILE A 245 19.15 7.62 0.81
C ILE A 245 18.68 6.17 0.58
N PRO A 246 19.33 5.16 1.18
CA PRO A 246 18.78 3.80 1.19
C PRO A 246 17.40 3.75 1.87
N GLY A 247 16.40 3.19 1.19
CA GLY A 247 15.01 3.25 1.61
C GLY A 247 14.44 4.68 1.51
N PRO A 248 13.51 5.08 2.40
CA PRO A 248 12.86 4.25 3.42
C PRO A 248 12.17 3.03 2.81
N TYR A 249 12.42 1.84 3.37
CA TYR A 249 11.78 0.61 2.89
C TYR A 249 10.35 0.53 3.39
N THR A 250 9.49 -0.18 2.67
CA THR A 250 8.07 -0.34 2.99
C THR A 250 7.69 -1.79 3.22
N TRP A 251 8.50 -2.76 2.78
CA TRP A 251 8.27 -4.20 2.94
C TRP A 251 9.45 -4.94 3.54
N TRP A 252 9.17 -5.91 4.41
CA TRP A 252 10.18 -6.85 4.93
C TRP A 252 9.59 -8.25 5.06
N SER A 253 10.36 -9.28 4.69
CA SER A 253 9.91 -10.66 4.90
C SER A 253 9.60 -10.95 6.37
N TYR A 254 8.52 -11.70 6.64
CA TYR A 254 8.30 -12.34 7.94
C TYR A 254 9.34 -13.43 8.25
N ARG A 255 10.08 -13.91 7.24
CA ARG A 255 11.07 -14.97 7.44
C ARG A 255 12.40 -14.40 7.90
N GLY A 256 12.98 -15.03 8.92
CA GLY A 256 14.29 -14.66 9.46
C GLY A 256 14.26 -13.30 10.15
N LYS A 257 15.38 -12.57 10.09
CA LYS A 257 15.58 -11.28 10.79
C LYS A 257 15.53 -10.09 9.82
N ALA A 258 14.76 -10.19 8.73
CA ALA A 258 14.71 -9.14 7.71
C ALA A 258 14.21 -7.82 8.31
N PHE A 259 13.14 -7.88 9.11
CA PHE A 259 12.64 -6.69 9.82
C PHE A 259 13.69 -6.14 10.79
N ASP A 260 14.21 -6.94 11.72
CA ASP A 260 15.16 -6.47 12.75
C ASP A 260 16.43 -5.85 12.17
N ASN A 261 16.94 -6.41 11.07
CA ASN A 261 18.14 -5.92 10.40
C ASN A 261 17.84 -4.85 9.35
N ASP A 262 16.57 -4.42 9.22
CA ASP A 262 16.10 -3.50 8.21
C ASP A 262 16.48 -3.90 6.76
N ALA A 263 16.46 -5.21 6.48
CA ALA A 263 16.68 -5.77 5.15
C ALA A 263 15.38 -5.75 4.34
N GLY A 264 14.95 -4.53 4.02
CA GLY A 264 13.68 -4.25 3.36
C GLY A 264 13.79 -3.92 1.87
N TRP A 265 12.61 -3.73 1.30
CA TRP A 265 12.35 -3.27 -0.06
C TRP A 265 11.40 -2.07 0.01
N ARG A 266 11.60 -1.07 -0.84
CA ARG A 266 10.65 0.01 -1.09
C ARG A 266 9.87 -0.35 -2.36
N ILE A 267 8.66 -0.85 -2.16
CA ILE A 267 7.77 -1.30 -3.24
C ILE A 267 6.38 -0.68 -3.17
N ASP A 268 6.11 0.10 -2.11
CA ASP A 268 4.88 0.86 -1.94
C ASP A 268 5.17 2.34 -2.28
N TYR A 269 4.35 2.92 -3.16
CA TYR A 269 4.60 4.26 -3.70
C TYR A 269 3.39 5.18 -3.55
N GLN A 270 3.64 6.48 -3.57
CA GLN A 270 2.69 7.50 -3.99
C GLN A 270 3.33 8.24 -5.17
N ILE A 271 2.95 7.86 -6.39
CA ILE A 271 3.43 8.45 -7.64
C ILE A 271 2.42 9.50 -8.07
N ALA A 272 2.80 10.77 -8.08
CA ALA A 272 1.87 11.88 -8.28
C ALA A 272 2.13 12.64 -9.58
N THR A 273 1.10 13.29 -10.13
CA THR A 273 1.29 14.32 -11.15
C THR A 273 2.16 15.46 -10.58
N PRO A 274 2.94 16.18 -11.39
CA PRO A 274 3.83 17.24 -10.91
C PRO A 274 3.15 18.25 -9.99
N ASP A 275 1.96 18.74 -10.38
CA ASP A 275 1.20 19.73 -9.62
C ASP A 275 0.72 19.24 -8.26
N LEU A 276 0.47 17.93 -8.12
CA LEU A 276 0.16 17.33 -6.81
C LEU A 276 1.45 17.05 -6.02
N ALA A 277 2.52 16.65 -6.68
CA ALA A 277 3.82 16.43 -6.04
C ALA A 277 4.38 17.72 -5.42
N ASP A 278 4.19 18.88 -6.07
CA ASP A 278 4.57 20.20 -5.55
C ASP A 278 3.82 20.57 -4.25
N LYS A 279 2.69 19.92 -3.98
CA LYS A 279 1.94 20.07 -2.72
C LYS A 279 2.45 19.17 -1.61
N ALA A 280 3.25 18.16 -1.91
CA ALA A 280 3.72 17.20 -0.91
C ALA A 280 4.72 17.87 0.06
N ILE A 281 4.47 17.75 1.35
CA ILE A 281 5.28 18.39 2.40
C ILE A 281 6.02 17.39 3.28
N THR A 282 5.44 16.21 3.53
CA THR A 282 6.10 15.12 4.26
C THR A 282 5.77 13.78 3.61
N ALA A 283 6.72 12.85 3.62
CA ALA A 283 6.52 11.45 3.28
C ALA A 283 7.18 10.59 4.34
N VAL A 284 6.39 9.74 5.00
CA VAL A 284 6.82 8.95 6.15
C VAL A 284 6.38 7.50 5.95
N VAL A 285 7.31 6.57 6.12
CA VAL A 285 6.96 5.16 6.27
C VAL A 285 6.73 4.87 7.74
N ASP A 286 5.49 4.56 8.12
CA ASP A 286 5.08 4.26 9.50
C ASP A 286 5.48 2.83 9.89
N ARG A 287 6.78 2.57 9.87
CA ARG A 287 7.36 1.27 10.24
C ARG A 287 7.02 0.94 11.70
N ALA A 288 6.54 -0.28 11.93
CA ALA A 288 6.24 -0.75 13.28
C ALA A 288 7.49 -0.73 14.19
N PRO A 289 7.35 -0.46 15.50
CA PRO A 289 8.49 -0.34 16.40
C PRO A 289 9.26 -1.66 16.60
N SER A 290 8.60 -2.81 16.47
CA SER A 290 9.21 -4.14 16.57
C SER A 290 8.51 -5.15 15.66
N TYR A 291 9.19 -6.27 15.35
CA TYR A 291 8.69 -7.31 14.46
C TYR A 291 7.29 -7.84 14.83
N ASP A 292 7.02 -8.03 16.12
CA ASP A 292 5.78 -8.58 16.66
C ASP A 292 4.61 -7.59 16.65
N THR A 293 4.89 -6.29 16.50
CA THR A 293 3.86 -5.22 16.45
C THR A 293 3.37 -4.90 15.04
N ARG A 294 3.80 -5.70 14.05
CA ARG A 294 3.41 -5.52 12.64
C ARG A 294 2.03 -6.11 12.36
N PHE A 295 1.18 -5.32 11.72
CA PHE A 295 -0.11 -5.79 11.20
C PHE A 295 -0.03 -6.34 9.78
N SER A 296 1.02 -6.00 9.02
CA SER A 296 1.31 -6.50 7.67
C SER A 296 2.82 -6.72 7.49
N ASP A 297 3.21 -7.47 6.47
CA ASP A 297 4.61 -7.46 6.02
C ASP A 297 5.02 -6.12 5.39
N HIS A 298 4.05 -5.31 5.00
CA HIS A 298 4.25 -3.91 4.60
C HIS A 298 4.04 -2.94 5.77
N SER A 299 4.62 -1.75 5.65
CA SER A 299 4.37 -0.60 6.52
C SER A 299 3.73 0.52 5.71
N PRO A 300 2.76 1.27 6.28
CA PRO A 300 2.09 2.35 5.58
C PRO A 300 3.04 3.43 5.09
N LEU A 301 2.88 3.85 3.84
CA LEU A 301 3.47 5.09 3.32
C LEU A 301 2.43 6.20 3.44
N VAL A 302 2.73 7.19 4.27
CA VAL A 302 1.85 8.32 4.58
C VAL A 302 2.46 9.61 4.08
N VAL A 303 1.70 10.34 3.28
CA VAL A 303 2.12 11.61 2.68
C VAL A 303 1.12 12.70 3.04
N ASP A 304 1.65 13.84 3.45
CA ASP A 304 0.86 15.07 3.64
C ASP A 304 1.00 15.96 2.40
N TYR A 305 -0.13 16.46 1.91
CA TYR A 305 -0.23 17.39 0.79
C TYR A 305 -0.88 18.70 1.24
N GLN A 306 -0.25 19.85 0.97
CA GLN A 306 -0.78 21.17 1.30
C GLN A 306 -1.72 21.69 0.20
N PHE A 307 -2.98 21.93 0.56
CA PHE A 307 -4.00 22.46 -0.33
C PHE A 307 -4.33 23.92 -0.03
#